data_AF-A0A4W6DWW0-F1
#
_entry.id   AF-A0A4W6DWW0-F1
#
_cell.length_a   1.000
_cell.length_b   1.000
_cell.length_c   1.000
_cell.angle_alpha   90.00
_cell.angle_beta   90.00
_cell.angle_gamma   90.00
#
_symmetry.space_group_name_H-M   'P 1'
#
loop_
_entity.id
_entity.type
_entity.pdbx_description
1 polymer ?
#
loop_
_entity_poly.entity_id
_entity_poly.type
_entity_poly.pdbx_seq_one_letter_code
_entity_poly.pdbx_strand_id
1 'polypeptide(L)'
;MWRVATAAMAERSHGPSIMRLFYSVAIWMTFIHCSNGIPWTQEKLHHRAITLTQDEIRAALSHTDLDQMWQRDLRPLLVTRYPGSAGSQAVQEHIKTTLGSLGARWEVTEDKFMSETPYGPLPFTNLIATLNPSAKRRLVLACHYDSKYYAPQWHGREFQGATDSAVPCAMLLEVARALDEELKAQKSSNPNLTLQLIFFDGEEALFQWTPTDSLYGSRHLAQKMESTPHPAGATDTNQLHGIDLFVLLDLLRSS
;
A
#
# COMPACT_ATOMS: atom_id res chain seq x y z
N MET A 1 68.94 66.39 35.10
CA MET A 1 69.72 65.15 35.36
C MET A 1 68.72 64.06 35.68
N TRP A 2 68.11 63.44 34.67
CA TRP A 2 68.43 62.13 34.07
C TRP A 2 67.90 60.90 34.83
N ARG A 3 67.32 59.98 34.04
CA ARG A 3 66.70 58.64 34.28
C ARG A 3 65.18 58.73 34.56
N VAL A 4 64.26 58.43 33.65
CA VAL A 4 64.11 57.37 32.61
C VAL A 4 64.20 55.96 33.19
N ALA A 5 63.04 55.32 33.33
CA ALA A 5 62.86 53.87 33.32
C ALA A 5 61.66 53.55 32.42
N THR A 6 61.93 52.83 31.34
CA THR A 6 61.03 52.38 30.28
C THR A 6 60.22 51.16 30.71
N ALA A 7 58.90 51.20 30.59
CA ALA A 7 58.05 50.02 30.61
C ALA A 7 57.74 49.61 29.17
N ALA A 8 58.13 48.38 28.80
CA ALA A 8 57.91 47.80 27.49
C ALA A 8 56.42 47.47 27.27
N MET A 9 55.88 47.90 26.12
CA MET A 9 54.60 47.40 25.62
C MET A 9 54.81 45.99 25.06
N ALA A 10 54.14 45.00 25.66
CA ALA A 10 53.95 43.69 25.06
C ALA A 10 52.64 43.71 24.25
N GLU A 11 52.75 43.78 22.93
CA GLU A 11 51.63 43.51 22.02
C GLU A 11 51.19 42.06 22.18
N ARG A 12 50.02 41.84 22.78
CA ARG A 12 49.32 40.55 22.71
C ARG A 12 48.70 40.43 21.31
N SER A 13 49.37 39.73 20.40
CA SER A 13 48.71 39.23 19.19
C SER A 13 47.64 38.20 19.60
N HIS A 14 46.37 38.52 19.34
CA HIS A 14 45.28 37.55 19.42
C HIS A 14 45.17 36.85 18.08
N GLY A 15 45.97 35.80 17.89
CA GLY A 15 45.72 34.84 16.82
C GLY A 15 44.38 34.15 17.08
N PRO A 16 43.47 34.05 16.09
CA PRO A 16 42.23 33.31 16.26
C PRO A 16 42.57 31.85 16.60
N SER A 17 42.08 31.38 17.75
CA SER A 17 42.33 30.02 18.25
C SER A 17 41.83 29.02 17.21
N ILE A 18 42.77 28.32 16.56
CA ILE A 18 42.54 27.22 15.62
C ILE A 18 41.53 26.20 16.20
N MET A 19 41.54 26.02 17.53
CA MET A 19 40.61 25.15 18.25
C MET A 19 39.14 25.61 18.14
N ARG A 20 38.86 26.93 18.18
CA ARG A 20 37.50 27.45 17.97
C ARG A 20 37.00 27.23 16.54
N LEU A 21 37.91 27.23 15.56
CA LEU A 21 37.60 26.95 14.16
C LEU A 21 37.23 25.46 13.95
N PHE A 22 37.93 24.54 14.62
CA PHE A 22 37.59 23.11 14.58
C PHE A 22 36.24 22.80 15.24
N TYR A 23 35.95 23.42 16.39
CA TYR A 23 34.65 23.26 17.04
C TYR A 23 33.51 23.85 16.22
N SER A 24 33.68 25.03 15.61
CA SER A 24 32.65 25.61 14.74
C SER A 24 32.45 24.79 13.46
N VAL A 25 33.52 24.24 12.86
CA VAL A 25 33.42 23.34 11.69
C VAL A 25 32.79 21.99 12.06
N ALA A 26 33.07 21.44 13.24
CA ALA A 26 32.44 20.20 13.72
C ALA A 26 30.95 20.40 14.08
N ILE A 27 30.61 21.54 14.69
CA ILE A 27 29.22 21.95 14.96
C ILE A 27 28.49 22.21 13.64
N TRP A 28 29.13 22.82 12.65
CA TRP A 28 28.57 22.98 11.31
C TRP A 28 28.44 21.65 10.57
N MET A 29 29.41 20.74 10.64
CA MET A 29 29.31 19.39 10.03
C MET A 29 28.20 18.55 10.65
N THR A 30 28.00 18.66 11.97
CA THR A 30 26.88 18.00 12.68
C THR A 30 25.54 18.68 12.40
N PHE A 31 25.47 20.01 12.27
CA PHE A 31 24.26 20.72 11.83
C PHE A 31 23.92 20.49 10.34
N ILE A 32 24.92 20.35 9.47
CA ILE A 32 24.76 19.99 8.06
C ILE A 32 24.26 18.53 7.95
N HIS A 33 24.68 17.63 8.85
CA HIS A 33 24.13 16.26 8.92
C HIS A 33 22.73 16.17 9.56
N CYS A 34 22.33 17.15 10.37
CA CYS A 34 21.01 17.21 11.02
C CYS A 34 19.97 18.06 10.27
N SER A 35 20.24 18.45 9.02
CA SER A 35 19.28 19.13 8.14
C SER A 35 18.79 18.23 7.00
N ASN A 36 18.66 16.93 7.27
CA ASN A 36 17.87 16.06 6.42
C ASN A 36 16.40 16.29 6.74
N GLY A 37 15.58 16.47 5.71
CA GLY A 37 14.13 16.63 5.85
C GLY A 37 13.46 15.49 6.63
N ILE A 38 12.14 15.59 6.80
CA ILE A 38 11.32 14.58 7.48
C ILE A 38 11.68 13.17 6.93
N PRO A 39 11.97 12.17 7.79
CA PRO A 39 12.22 10.80 7.35
C PRO A 39 11.10 10.30 6.43
N TRP A 40 11.44 9.57 5.36
CA TRP A 40 10.45 9.20 4.35
C TRP A 40 9.24 8.43 4.92
N THR A 41 9.47 7.64 5.97
CA THR A 41 8.43 6.88 6.69
C THR A 41 7.46 7.77 7.48
N GLN A 42 7.85 9.01 7.77
CA GLN A 42 7.05 10.02 8.45
C GLN A 42 6.37 11.01 7.48
N GLU A 43 6.73 11.01 6.18
CA GLU A 43 6.10 11.90 5.20
C GLU A 43 4.57 11.74 5.15
N LYS A 44 4.06 10.54 5.43
CA LYS A 44 2.62 10.25 5.53
C LYS A 44 1.89 11.09 6.57
N LEU A 45 2.57 11.51 7.64
CA LEU A 45 2.00 12.35 8.70
C LEU A 45 1.85 13.81 8.28
N HIS A 46 2.53 14.21 7.21
CA HIS A 46 2.52 15.58 6.69
C HIS A 46 1.85 15.68 5.32
N HIS A 47 1.45 14.56 4.73
CA HIS A 47 0.78 14.52 3.45
C HIS A 47 -0.56 15.26 3.52
N ARG A 48 -0.84 16.08 2.49
CA ARG A 48 -2.10 16.80 2.36
C ARG A 48 -2.74 16.44 1.03
N ALA A 49 -4.02 16.09 1.08
CA ALA A 49 -4.81 15.92 -0.12
C ALA A 49 -4.88 17.24 -0.90
N ILE A 50 -4.80 17.15 -2.23
CA ILE A 50 -5.13 18.27 -3.11
C ILE A 50 -6.65 18.23 -3.32
N THR A 51 -7.33 19.32 -2.99
CA THR A 51 -8.77 19.44 -3.22
C THR A 51 -9.03 19.69 -4.69
N LEU A 52 -9.82 18.81 -5.32
CA LEU A 52 -10.28 18.98 -6.68
C LEU A 52 -11.37 20.06 -6.76
N THR A 53 -11.37 20.81 -7.84
CA THR A 53 -12.45 21.72 -8.25
C THR A 53 -13.68 20.90 -8.66
N GLN A 54 -14.84 21.56 -8.74
CA GLN A 54 -16.07 20.90 -9.20
C GLN A 54 -15.95 20.35 -10.63
N ASP A 55 -15.23 21.03 -11.51
CA ASP A 55 -15.05 20.57 -12.88
C ASP A 55 -14.10 19.37 -12.97
N GLU A 56 -13.04 19.34 -12.16
CA GLU A 56 -12.16 18.17 -12.03
C GLU A 56 -12.89 16.96 -11.44
N ILE A 57 -13.76 17.17 -10.44
CA ILE A 57 -14.60 16.11 -9.88
C ILE A 57 -15.53 15.57 -10.97
N ARG A 58 -16.21 16.43 -11.72
CA ARG A 58 -17.09 16.00 -12.82
C ARG A 58 -16.33 15.24 -13.90
N ALA A 59 -15.12 15.71 -14.26
CA ALA A 59 -14.27 15.03 -15.22
C ALA A 59 -13.90 13.63 -14.73
N ALA A 60 -13.40 13.51 -13.50
CA ALA A 60 -13.05 12.21 -12.91
C ALA A 60 -14.25 11.25 -12.84
N LEU A 61 -15.43 11.76 -12.45
CA LEU A 61 -16.66 10.95 -12.39
C LEU A 61 -17.21 10.59 -13.77
N SER A 62 -16.90 11.36 -14.82
CA SER A 62 -17.38 11.08 -16.18
C SER A 62 -16.77 9.81 -16.80
N HIS A 63 -15.66 9.33 -16.22
CA HIS A 63 -15.01 8.08 -16.62
C HIS A 63 -15.58 6.85 -15.92
N THR A 64 -16.41 7.02 -14.89
CA THR A 64 -17.06 5.91 -14.20
C THR A 64 -18.33 5.49 -14.93
N ASP A 65 -18.43 4.21 -15.27
CA ASP A 65 -19.61 3.63 -15.91
C ASP A 65 -20.12 2.44 -15.09
N LEU A 66 -21.21 2.66 -14.35
CA LEU A 66 -21.77 1.66 -13.44
C LEU A 66 -22.36 0.45 -14.17
N ASP A 67 -22.87 0.63 -15.40
CA ASP A 67 -23.40 -0.48 -16.19
C ASP A 67 -22.24 -1.36 -16.70
N GLN A 68 -21.14 -0.73 -17.11
CA GLN A 68 -19.91 -1.46 -17.45
C GLN A 68 -19.31 -2.16 -16.23
N MET A 69 -19.21 -1.49 -15.08
CA MET A 69 -18.77 -2.09 -13.83
C MET A 69 -19.60 -3.34 -13.49
N TRP A 70 -20.93 -3.24 -13.61
CA TRP A 70 -21.84 -4.34 -13.34
C TRP A 70 -21.58 -5.54 -14.27
N GLN A 71 -21.51 -5.29 -15.58
CA GLN A 71 -21.38 -6.35 -16.58
C GLN A 71 -19.98 -6.96 -16.62
N ARG A 72 -18.94 -6.13 -16.53
CA ARG A 72 -17.55 -6.53 -16.76
C ARG A 72 -16.85 -7.00 -15.50
N ASP A 73 -17.14 -6.39 -14.35
CA ASP A 73 -16.39 -6.65 -13.12
C ASP A 73 -17.23 -7.35 -12.08
N LEU A 74 -18.44 -6.88 -11.77
CA LEU A 74 -19.23 -7.49 -10.71
C LEU A 74 -19.80 -8.86 -11.11
N ARG A 75 -20.45 -8.97 -12.28
CA ARG A 75 -21.12 -10.20 -12.69
C ARG A 75 -20.18 -11.42 -12.73
N PRO A 76 -18.93 -11.34 -13.24
CA PRO A 76 -17.99 -12.46 -13.18
C PRO A 76 -17.57 -12.86 -11.77
N LEU A 77 -17.64 -11.94 -10.80
CA LEU A 77 -17.32 -12.21 -9.40
C LEU A 77 -18.48 -12.86 -8.64
N LEU A 78 -19.73 -12.76 -9.12
CA LEU A 78 -20.94 -13.37 -8.53
C LEU A 78 -21.02 -14.88 -8.77
N VAL A 79 -20.01 -15.59 -8.28
CA VAL A 79 -19.87 -17.04 -8.27
C VAL A 79 -19.41 -17.51 -6.88
N THR A 80 -19.64 -18.78 -6.56
CA THR A 80 -19.05 -19.41 -5.37
C THR A 80 -17.54 -19.49 -5.55
N ARG A 81 -16.78 -18.88 -4.64
CA ARG A 81 -15.34 -18.63 -4.79
C ARG A 81 -14.57 -18.74 -3.47
N TYR A 82 -14.93 -19.70 -2.63
CA TYR A 82 -14.17 -20.02 -1.41
C TYR A 82 -12.74 -20.50 -1.76
N PRO A 83 -11.77 -20.42 -0.83
CA PRO A 83 -10.37 -20.80 -1.07
C PRO A 83 -10.22 -22.19 -1.70
N GLY A 84 -9.40 -22.30 -2.74
CA GLY A 84 -9.14 -23.54 -3.48
C GLY A 84 -10.23 -24.00 -4.46
N SER A 85 -11.40 -23.34 -4.51
CA SER A 85 -12.47 -23.67 -5.47
C SER A 85 -12.13 -23.26 -6.91
N ALA A 86 -12.84 -23.85 -7.88
CA ALA A 86 -12.74 -23.43 -9.28
C ALA A 86 -13.18 -21.97 -9.51
N GLY A 87 -14.18 -21.50 -8.74
CA GLY A 87 -14.61 -20.10 -8.81
C GLY A 87 -13.59 -19.13 -8.24
N SER A 88 -12.85 -19.51 -7.18
CA SER A 88 -11.71 -18.72 -6.69
C SER A 88 -10.65 -18.54 -7.78
N GLN A 89 -10.26 -19.62 -8.47
CA GLN A 89 -9.31 -19.55 -9.60
C GLN A 89 -9.83 -18.67 -10.75
N ALA A 90 -11.11 -18.78 -11.11
CA ALA A 90 -11.72 -17.97 -12.15
C ALA A 90 -11.73 -16.48 -11.78
N VAL A 91 -12.04 -16.15 -10.52
CA VAL A 91 -12.01 -14.77 -10.02
C VAL A 91 -10.58 -14.23 -9.97
N GLN A 92 -9.61 -15.04 -9.56
CA GLN A 92 -8.21 -14.62 -9.59
C GLN A 92 -7.76 -14.25 -11.00
N GLU A 93 -8.09 -15.10 -11.98
CA GLU A 93 -7.73 -14.87 -13.39
C GLU A 93 -8.45 -13.64 -13.96
N HIS A 94 -9.72 -13.45 -13.58
CA HIS A 94 -10.48 -12.27 -13.96
C HIS A 94 -9.82 -10.99 -13.45
N ILE A 95 -9.50 -10.90 -12.16
CA ILE A 95 -8.83 -9.72 -11.57
C ILE A 95 -7.49 -9.44 -12.25
N LYS A 96 -6.65 -10.47 -12.43
CA LYS A 96 -5.34 -10.34 -13.09
C LYS A 96 -5.47 -9.86 -14.53
N THR A 97 -6.39 -10.44 -15.30
CA THR A 97 -6.62 -10.08 -16.70
C THR A 97 -7.14 -8.65 -16.81
N THR A 98 -8.11 -8.27 -15.99
CA THR A 98 -8.67 -6.91 -15.97
C THR A 98 -7.57 -5.89 -15.71
N LEU A 99 -6.80 -6.03 -14.63
CA LEU A 99 -5.75 -5.07 -14.27
C LEU A 99 -4.57 -5.10 -15.25
N GLY A 100 -4.21 -6.26 -15.78
CA GLY A 100 -3.15 -6.43 -16.78
C GLY A 100 -3.48 -5.82 -18.15
N SER A 101 -4.77 -5.64 -18.45
CA SER A 101 -5.23 -5.03 -19.71
C SER A 101 -5.22 -3.49 -19.71
N LEU A 102 -5.05 -2.86 -18.54
CA LEU A 102 -5.11 -1.41 -18.38
C LEU A 102 -3.82 -0.69 -18.85
N GLY A 103 -3.97 0.51 -19.39
CA GLY A 103 -2.89 1.34 -19.94
C GLY A 103 -1.88 1.84 -18.89
N ALA A 104 -2.28 1.92 -17.62
CA ALA A 104 -1.41 2.23 -16.48
C ALA A 104 -0.36 1.13 -16.20
N ARG A 105 -0.53 -0.07 -16.80
CA ARG A 105 0.40 -1.21 -16.72
C ARG A 105 0.70 -1.61 -15.27
N TRP A 106 -0.32 -2.05 -14.55
CA TRP A 106 -0.19 -2.54 -13.18
C TRP A 106 0.76 -3.73 -13.08
N GLU A 107 1.60 -3.78 -12.05
CA GLU A 107 2.34 -4.99 -11.71
C GLU A 107 1.49 -5.83 -10.75
N VAL A 108 0.96 -6.94 -11.26
CA VAL A 108 0.12 -7.86 -10.48
C VAL A 108 0.95 -9.05 -10.05
N THR A 109 1.06 -9.26 -8.75
CA THR A 109 1.81 -10.37 -8.14
C THR A 109 0.88 -11.24 -7.29
N GLU A 110 1.22 -12.52 -7.21
CA GLU A 110 0.49 -13.51 -6.42
C GLU A 110 1.28 -13.84 -5.15
N ASP A 111 0.64 -13.76 -3.99
CA ASP A 111 1.17 -14.28 -2.73
C ASP A 111 0.50 -15.62 -2.41
N LYS A 112 1.16 -16.69 -2.86
CA LYS A 112 0.68 -18.08 -2.75
C LYS A 112 1.25 -18.74 -1.50
N PHE A 113 0.38 -19.35 -0.70
CA PHE A 113 0.78 -20.08 0.50
C PHE A 113 -0.22 -21.20 0.82
N MET A 114 0.20 -22.12 1.70
CA MET A 114 -0.65 -23.17 2.27
C MET A 114 -0.91 -22.84 3.74
N SER A 115 -2.12 -23.11 4.23
CA SER A 115 -2.43 -22.97 5.65
C SER A 115 -3.29 -24.14 6.16
N GLU A 116 -3.11 -24.48 7.43
CA GLU A 116 -3.97 -25.46 8.10
C GLU A 116 -5.36 -24.86 8.33
N THR A 117 -6.40 -25.65 8.05
CA THR A 117 -7.80 -25.26 8.21
C THR A 117 -8.58 -26.36 8.93
N PRO A 118 -9.82 -26.10 9.37
CA PRO A 118 -10.69 -27.14 9.93
C PRO A 118 -10.93 -28.34 8.98
N TYR A 119 -10.69 -28.17 7.68
CA TYR A 119 -10.83 -29.19 6.65
C TYR A 119 -9.49 -29.75 6.14
N GLY A 120 -8.39 -29.45 6.84
CA GLY A 120 -7.02 -29.80 6.43
C GLY A 120 -6.31 -28.68 5.66
N PRO A 121 -5.10 -28.93 5.15
CA PRO A 121 -4.31 -27.92 4.45
C PRO A 121 -4.99 -27.45 3.15
N LEU A 122 -5.16 -26.14 2.98
CA LEU A 122 -5.70 -25.53 1.76
C LEU A 122 -4.75 -24.47 1.17
N PRO A 123 -4.73 -24.31 -0.17
CA PRO A 123 -4.01 -23.23 -0.82
C PRO A 123 -4.78 -21.92 -0.75
N PHE A 124 -4.05 -20.84 -0.51
CA PHE A 124 -4.55 -19.46 -0.54
C PHE A 124 -3.68 -18.61 -1.46
N THR A 125 -4.29 -17.63 -2.12
CA THR A 125 -3.58 -16.73 -3.05
C THR A 125 -4.08 -15.29 -2.90
N ASN A 126 -3.32 -14.43 -2.20
CA ASN A 126 -3.61 -13.00 -2.26
C ASN A 126 -3.15 -12.44 -3.62
N LEU A 127 -3.87 -11.46 -4.15
CA LEU A 127 -3.46 -10.71 -5.33
C LEU A 127 -3.05 -9.29 -4.93
N ILE A 128 -1.85 -8.89 -5.34
CA ILE A 128 -1.27 -7.58 -5.02
C ILE A 128 -0.95 -6.88 -6.33
N ALA A 129 -1.74 -5.86 -6.67
CA ALA A 129 -1.51 -5.01 -7.84
C ALA A 129 -0.87 -3.70 -7.40
N THR A 130 0.37 -3.44 -7.84
CA THR A 130 1.11 -2.22 -7.49
C THR A 130 1.40 -1.42 -8.75
N LEU A 131 1.00 -0.14 -8.76
CA LEU A 131 1.15 0.70 -9.94
C LEU A 131 2.64 1.03 -10.21
N ASN A 132 3.37 1.48 -9.19
CA ASN A 132 4.83 1.68 -9.22
C ASN A 132 5.52 0.95 -8.05
N PRO A 133 6.02 -0.28 -8.23
CA PRO A 133 6.68 -1.05 -7.18
C PRO A 133 7.95 -0.41 -6.59
N SER A 134 8.57 0.52 -7.34
CA SER A 134 9.78 1.23 -6.90
C SER A 134 9.48 2.41 -5.97
N ALA A 135 8.24 2.90 -5.95
CA ALA A 135 7.81 3.96 -5.05
C ALA A 135 7.88 3.50 -3.59
N LYS A 136 8.43 4.36 -2.71
CA LYS A 136 8.63 4.06 -1.28
C LYS A 136 7.31 3.99 -0.51
N ARG A 137 6.32 4.79 -0.92
CA ARG A 137 5.06 5.01 -0.23
C ARG A 137 3.88 4.57 -1.08
N ARG A 138 2.83 4.05 -0.46
CA ARG A 138 1.66 3.46 -1.12
C ARG A 138 0.39 3.84 -0.37
N LEU A 139 -0.58 4.42 -1.09
CA LEU A 139 -1.97 4.34 -0.69
C LEU A 139 -2.47 2.94 -1.02
N VAL A 140 -2.95 2.21 -0.03
CA VAL A 140 -3.45 0.84 -0.20
C VAL A 140 -4.97 0.85 -0.14
N LEU A 141 -5.61 0.38 -1.20
CA LEU A 141 -7.04 0.03 -1.20
C LEU A 141 -7.14 -1.50 -1.18
N ALA A 142 -7.97 -2.03 -0.30
CA ALA A 142 -8.07 -3.47 -0.13
C ALA A 142 -9.51 -3.94 0.03
N CYS A 143 -9.73 -5.20 -0.33
CA CYS A 143 -10.92 -5.98 -0.01
C CYS A 143 -10.52 -7.46 0.01
N HIS A 144 -11.44 -8.34 0.37
CA HIS A 144 -11.27 -9.77 0.17
C HIS A 144 -12.09 -10.23 -1.03
N TYR A 145 -11.56 -11.17 -1.82
CA TYR A 145 -12.24 -11.68 -3.01
C TYR A 145 -12.85 -13.05 -2.78
N ASP A 146 -12.51 -13.75 -1.69
CA ASP A 146 -13.13 -15.02 -1.38
C ASP A 146 -14.63 -14.85 -1.04
N SER A 147 -15.35 -15.95 -1.06
CA SER A 147 -16.73 -16.02 -0.55
C SER A 147 -16.79 -17.07 0.54
N LYS A 148 -17.58 -16.83 1.57
CA LYS A 148 -17.79 -17.80 2.65
C LYS A 148 -18.14 -19.20 2.13
N TYR A 149 -17.43 -20.20 2.64
CA TYR A 149 -17.75 -21.60 2.38
C TYR A 149 -18.98 -22.03 3.19
N TYR A 150 -19.99 -22.58 2.50
CA TYR A 150 -21.11 -23.26 3.14
C TYR A 150 -21.05 -24.75 2.79
N ALA A 151 -20.76 -25.56 3.81
CA ALA A 151 -20.67 -27.01 3.64
C ALA A 151 -22.00 -27.63 3.16
N PRO A 152 -21.98 -28.80 2.47
CA PRO A 152 -23.17 -29.44 1.92
C PRO A 152 -24.33 -29.65 2.93
N GLN A 153 -24.00 -29.82 4.22
CA GLN A 153 -25.00 -29.92 5.30
C GLN A 153 -25.91 -28.69 5.42
N TRP A 154 -25.58 -27.56 4.80
CA TRP A 154 -26.41 -26.34 4.75
C TRP A 154 -27.41 -26.34 3.59
N HIS A 155 -27.83 -27.52 3.12
CA HIS A 155 -28.80 -27.75 2.05
C HIS A 155 -28.37 -27.25 0.66
N GLY A 156 -27.07 -27.32 0.35
CA GLY A 156 -26.56 -26.86 -0.95
C GLY A 156 -26.72 -25.35 -1.18
N ARG A 157 -26.85 -24.55 -0.11
CA ARG A 157 -26.85 -23.10 -0.22
C ARG A 157 -25.49 -22.64 -0.74
N GLU A 158 -25.51 -22.10 -1.95
CA GLU A 158 -24.37 -21.38 -2.51
C GLU A 158 -24.40 -19.93 -2.00
N PHE A 159 -23.25 -19.47 -1.50
CA PHE A 159 -23.08 -18.07 -1.11
C PHE A 159 -22.08 -17.41 -2.03
N GLN A 160 -22.58 -16.42 -2.76
CA GLN A 160 -21.79 -15.66 -3.72
C GLN A 160 -21.30 -14.33 -3.14
N GLY A 161 -21.57 -14.01 -1.87
CA GLY A 161 -20.98 -12.85 -1.21
C GLY A 161 -21.02 -11.56 -2.04
N ALA A 162 -22.21 -11.13 -2.48
CA ALA A 162 -22.34 -9.99 -3.39
C ALA A 162 -21.79 -8.71 -2.75
N THR A 163 -22.23 -8.41 -1.52
CA THR A 163 -21.76 -7.28 -0.72
C THR A 163 -20.47 -7.60 0.03
N ASP A 164 -20.08 -8.88 0.02
CA ASP A 164 -19.13 -9.52 0.94
C ASP A 164 -18.22 -10.51 0.18
N SER A 165 -17.26 -10.05 -0.64
CA SER A 165 -16.99 -8.65 -1.01
C SER A 165 -16.87 -8.48 -2.53
N ALA A 166 -17.77 -9.08 -3.31
CA ALA A 166 -17.76 -8.94 -4.78
C ALA A 166 -17.96 -7.49 -5.25
N VAL A 167 -18.85 -6.72 -4.61
CA VAL A 167 -19.05 -5.29 -4.89
C VAL A 167 -17.78 -4.48 -4.56
N PRO A 168 -17.16 -4.60 -3.37
CA PRO A 168 -15.83 -4.02 -3.12
C PRO A 168 -14.78 -4.37 -4.17
N CYS A 169 -14.68 -5.63 -4.58
CA CYS A 169 -13.76 -6.05 -5.65
C CYS A 169 -14.02 -5.31 -6.96
N ALA A 170 -15.29 -5.25 -7.39
CA ALA A 170 -15.69 -4.55 -8.60
C ALA A 170 -15.43 -3.03 -8.51
N MET A 171 -15.61 -2.43 -7.34
CA MET A 171 -15.29 -1.01 -7.11
C MET A 171 -13.79 -0.73 -7.26
N LEU A 172 -12.91 -1.61 -6.78
CA LEU A 172 -11.46 -1.43 -6.96
C LEU A 172 -11.06 -1.55 -8.44
N LEU A 173 -11.67 -2.48 -9.18
CA LEU A 173 -11.47 -2.62 -10.63
C LEU A 173 -11.99 -1.39 -11.40
N GLU A 174 -13.14 -0.86 -10.99
CA GLU A 174 -13.71 0.38 -11.54
C GLU A 174 -12.79 1.57 -11.30
N VAL A 175 -12.29 1.77 -10.08
CA VAL A 175 -11.36 2.86 -9.77
C VAL A 175 -10.11 2.76 -10.64
N ALA A 176 -9.55 1.56 -10.81
CA ALA A 176 -8.36 1.35 -11.63
C ALA A 176 -8.59 1.71 -13.10
N ARG A 177 -9.78 1.39 -13.63
CA ARG A 177 -10.13 1.60 -15.04
C ARG A 177 -10.62 3.02 -15.33
N ALA A 178 -11.46 3.59 -14.47
CA ALA A 178 -11.96 4.95 -14.61
C ALA A 178 -10.84 6.00 -14.50
N LEU A 179 -9.79 5.71 -13.73
CA LEU A 179 -8.63 6.59 -13.56
C LEU A 179 -7.39 6.12 -14.35
N ASP A 180 -7.56 5.27 -15.37
CA ASP A 180 -6.42 4.60 -16.04
C ASP A 180 -5.42 5.60 -16.65
N GLU A 181 -5.90 6.64 -17.33
CA GLU A 181 -5.03 7.65 -17.94
C GLU A 181 -4.36 8.56 -16.89
N GLU A 182 -5.07 8.93 -15.82
CA GLU A 182 -4.49 9.68 -14.69
C GLU A 182 -3.43 8.87 -13.96
N LEU A 183 -3.69 7.58 -13.69
CA LEU A 183 -2.76 6.68 -13.02
C LEU A 183 -1.53 6.40 -13.89
N LYS A 184 -1.71 6.29 -15.21
CA LYS A 184 -0.61 6.19 -16.17
C LYS A 184 0.25 7.45 -16.22
N ALA A 185 -0.35 8.63 -16.19
CA ALA A 185 0.36 9.90 -16.10
C ALA A 185 1.12 10.02 -14.77
N GLN A 186 0.46 9.65 -13.67
CA GLN A 186 1.03 9.60 -12.32
C GLN A 186 2.27 8.70 -12.30
N LYS A 187 2.15 7.45 -12.77
CA LYS A 187 3.27 6.50 -12.85
C LYS A 187 4.43 7.03 -13.68
N SER A 188 4.13 7.68 -14.82
CA SER A 188 5.14 8.23 -15.74
C SER A 188 5.94 9.38 -15.12
N SER A 189 5.35 10.13 -14.17
CA SER A 189 6.05 11.16 -13.40
C SER A 189 6.96 10.60 -12.29
N ASN A 190 6.96 9.28 -12.10
CA ASN A 190 7.74 8.52 -11.11
C ASN A 190 7.71 9.09 -9.67
N PRO A 191 6.52 9.27 -9.07
CA PRO A 191 6.39 9.81 -7.73
C PRO A 191 6.79 8.79 -6.66
N ASN A 192 7.22 9.31 -5.50
CA ASN A 192 7.55 8.47 -4.34
C ASN A 192 6.32 7.87 -3.63
N LEU A 193 5.11 8.32 -3.98
CA LEU A 193 3.82 7.77 -3.51
C LEU A 193 3.08 7.16 -4.71
N THR A 194 2.62 5.91 -4.58
CA THR A 194 1.85 5.19 -5.61
C THR A 194 0.52 4.67 -5.06
N LEU A 195 -0.33 4.14 -5.93
CA LEU A 195 -1.48 3.33 -5.57
C LEU A 195 -1.13 1.83 -5.54
N GLN A 196 -1.68 1.10 -4.59
CA GLN A 196 -1.64 -0.36 -4.50
C GLN A 196 -3.05 -0.89 -4.19
N LEU A 197 -3.44 -1.96 -4.88
CA LEU A 197 -4.68 -2.70 -4.64
C LEU A 197 -4.33 -4.08 -4.08
N ILE A 198 -5.04 -4.51 -3.04
CA ILE A 198 -4.88 -5.83 -2.45
C ILE A 198 -6.24 -6.54 -2.42
N PHE A 199 -6.26 -7.74 -2.99
CA PHE A 199 -7.41 -8.64 -2.92
C PHE A 199 -6.99 -9.84 -2.08
N PHE A 200 -7.46 -9.89 -0.84
CA PHE A 200 -7.15 -10.97 0.10
C PHE A 200 -7.94 -12.23 -0.23
N ASP A 201 -7.31 -13.38 -0.01
CA ASP A 201 -7.96 -14.68 -0.02
C ASP A 201 -8.16 -15.19 1.41
N GLY A 202 -9.23 -15.95 1.64
CA GLY A 202 -9.55 -16.53 2.94
C GLY A 202 -9.68 -15.51 4.06
N GLU A 203 -10.42 -14.42 3.83
CA GLU A 203 -10.87 -13.57 4.95
C GLU A 203 -11.80 -14.39 5.85
N GLU A 204 -12.71 -15.12 5.21
CA GLU A 204 -13.80 -15.81 5.86
C GLU A 204 -13.33 -17.04 6.63
N ALA A 205 -14.02 -17.31 7.73
CA ALA A 205 -13.92 -18.59 8.40
C ALA A 205 -14.53 -19.70 7.52
N LEU A 206 -13.83 -20.82 7.39
CA LEU A 206 -14.30 -21.99 6.65
C LEU A 206 -15.33 -22.80 7.43
N PHE A 207 -15.21 -22.84 8.76
CA PHE A 207 -16.18 -23.49 9.63
C PHE A 207 -16.74 -22.55 10.69
N GLN A 208 -15.87 -21.99 11.54
CA GLN A 208 -16.26 -21.11 12.64
C GLN A 208 -15.19 -20.04 12.85
N TRP A 209 -15.62 -18.79 12.94
CA TRP A 209 -14.72 -17.67 13.18
C TRP A 209 -13.92 -17.85 14.47
N THR A 210 -12.62 -18.05 14.33
CA THR A 210 -11.66 -18.17 15.42
C THR A 210 -10.35 -17.51 15.02
N PRO A 211 -9.41 -17.24 15.95
CA PRO A 211 -8.10 -16.68 15.61
C PRO A 211 -7.28 -17.51 14.59
N THR A 212 -7.63 -18.79 14.42
CA THR A 212 -6.95 -19.71 13.48
C THR A 212 -7.79 -20.06 12.25
N ASP A 213 -9.10 -19.86 12.31
CA ASP A 213 -10.06 -20.04 11.20
C ASP A 213 -10.69 -18.69 10.84
N SER A 214 -9.85 -17.80 10.32
CA SER A 214 -10.19 -16.48 9.77
C SER A 214 -8.92 -15.80 9.25
N LEU A 215 -9.07 -14.77 8.42
CA LEU A 215 -8.02 -13.82 8.06
C LEU A 215 -6.72 -14.50 7.56
N TYR A 216 -6.85 -15.59 6.80
CA TYR A 216 -5.72 -16.39 6.33
C TYR A 216 -4.78 -15.55 5.47
N GLY A 217 -5.32 -14.93 4.43
CA GLY A 217 -4.57 -14.11 3.49
C GLY A 217 -3.91 -12.88 4.13
N SER A 218 -4.67 -12.15 4.94
CA SER A 218 -4.20 -10.90 5.54
C SER A 218 -3.15 -11.12 6.63
N ARG A 219 -3.29 -12.16 7.47
CA ARG A 219 -2.25 -12.54 8.45
C ARG A 219 -0.94 -12.92 7.75
N HIS A 220 -1.03 -13.77 6.71
CA HIS A 220 0.15 -14.18 5.95
C HIS A 220 0.84 -12.98 5.27
N LEU A 221 0.06 -12.15 4.57
CA LEU A 221 0.63 -11.02 3.83
C LEU A 221 1.22 -9.97 4.76
N ALA A 222 0.58 -9.66 5.91
CA ALA A 222 1.13 -8.72 6.87
C ALA A 222 2.50 -9.18 7.41
N GLN A 223 2.62 -10.46 7.77
CA GLN A 223 3.89 -11.05 8.22
C GLN A 223 4.97 -11.03 7.11
N LYS A 224 4.58 -11.32 5.87
CA LYS A 224 5.47 -11.22 4.71
C LYS A 224 5.94 -9.79 4.48
N MET A 225 5.03 -8.82 4.56
CA MET A 225 5.36 -7.39 4.39
C MET A 225 6.26 -6.86 5.50
N GLU A 226 6.07 -7.31 6.74
CA GLU A 226 6.94 -6.97 7.88
C GLU A 226 8.38 -7.48 7.70
N SER A 227 8.52 -8.68 7.13
CA SER A 227 9.82 -9.33 6.89
C SER A 227 10.47 -8.95 5.56
N THR A 228 9.80 -8.18 4.71
CA THR A 228 10.32 -7.78 3.40
C THR A 228 10.88 -6.35 3.44
N PRO A 229 12.19 -6.15 3.22
CA PRO A 229 12.79 -4.81 3.17
C PRO A 229 12.14 -3.91 2.12
N HIS A 230 11.91 -2.64 2.47
CA HIS A 230 11.39 -1.65 1.53
C HIS A 230 11.88 -0.24 1.88
N PRO A 231 12.46 0.52 0.93
CA PRO A 231 12.77 0.13 -0.45
C PRO A 231 13.77 -1.03 -0.54
N ALA A 232 13.94 -1.61 -1.73
CA ALA A 232 14.86 -2.74 -1.92
C ALA A 232 16.27 -2.40 -1.43
N GLY A 233 16.85 -3.27 -0.61
CA GLY A 233 18.17 -3.07 0.02
C GLY A 233 18.15 -2.28 1.34
N ALA A 234 16.98 -1.82 1.82
CA ALA A 234 16.87 -1.21 3.14
C ALA A 234 17.23 -2.20 4.26
N THR A 235 17.82 -1.70 5.35
CA THR A 235 18.21 -2.51 6.52
C THR A 235 17.36 -2.23 7.75
N ASP A 236 16.60 -1.14 7.74
CA ASP A 236 15.88 -0.58 8.90
C ASP A 236 14.38 -0.35 8.62
N THR A 237 13.93 -0.63 7.41
CA THR A 237 12.55 -0.38 6.94
C THR A 237 12.03 -1.54 6.09
N ASN A 238 10.71 -1.73 6.14
CA ASN A 238 10.00 -2.85 5.50
C ASN A 238 8.75 -2.36 4.76
N GLN A 239 8.06 -3.25 4.04
CA GLN A 239 6.90 -2.87 3.23
C GLN A 239 5.77 -2.23 4.04
N LEU A 240 5.60 -2.58 5.32
CA LEU A 240 4.59 -1.95 6.19
C LEU A 240 4.88 -0.46 6.45
N HIS A 241 6.15 -0.06 6.55
CA HIS A 241 6.51 1.35 6.69
C HIS A 241 6.06 2.18 5.48
N GLY A 242 6.05 1.56 4.30
CA GLY A 242 5.63 2.15 3.04
C GLY A 242 4.11 2.26 2.85
N ILE A 243 3.30 1.70 3.74
CA ILE A 243 1.85 1.94 3.71
C ILE A 243 1.57 3.31 4.34
N ASP A 244 1.09 4.24 3.52
CA ASP A 244 0.67 5.57 3.95
C ASP A 244 -0.68 5.52 4.67
N LEU A 245 -1.63 4.84 4.03
CA LEU A 245 -2.98 4.62 4.52
C LEU A 245 -3.48 3.29 3.94
N PHE A 246 -4.18 2.54 4.78
CA PHE A 246 -4.82 1.29 4.41
C PHE A 246 -6.33 1.47 4.46
N VAL A 247 -6.98 1.48 3.31
CA VAL A 247 -8.42 1.64 3.17
C VAL A 247 -9.03 0.28 2.83
N LEU A 248 -9.72 -0.32 3.79
CA LEU A 248 -10.40 -1.61 3.62
C LEU A 248 -11.87 -1.37 3.25
N LEU A 249 -12.29 -1.93 2.11
CA LEU A 249 -13.67 -1.94 1.66
C LEU A 249 -14.26 -3.31 1.96
N ASP A 250 -15.33 -3.32 2.74
CA ASP A 250 -16.03 -4.53 3.15
C ASP A 250 -17.50 -4.21 3.45
N LEU A 251 -18.38 -5.19 3.24
CA LEU A 251 -19.83 -5.12 3.46
C LEU A 251 -20.49 -3.88 2.83
N LEU A 252 -20.05 -3.52 1.62
CA LEU A 252 -20.58 -2.37 0.88
C LEU A 252 -21.79 -2.77 0.06
N ARG A 253 -22.84 -1.93 0.19
CA ARG A 253 -24.24 -2.09 -0.26
C ARG A 253 -25.10 -2.73 0.82
N SER A 254 -26.09 -1.98 1.29
CA SER A 254 -27.27 -2.50 1.98
C SER A 254 -28.52 -1.88 1.33
N SER A 255 -29.56 -2.68 1.20
CA SER A 255 -30.94 -2.22 0.97
C SER A 255 -31.78 -2.67 2.14
#